data_AF-A0A1Q7QXM4-F1
#
_entry.id   AF-A0A1Q7QXM4-F1
#
_cell.length_a   1.000
_cell.length_b   1.000
_cell.length_c   1.000
_cell.angle_alpha   90.00
_cell.angle_beta   90.00
_cell.angle_gamma   90.00
#
_symmetry.space_group_name_H-M   'P 1'
#
loop_
_entity.id
_entity.type
_entity.pdbx_description
1 polymer ?
#
loop_
_entity_poly.entity_id
_entity_poly.type
_entity_poly.pdbx_seq_one_letter_code
_entity_poly.pdbx_strand_id
1 'polypeptide(L)'
;MVSTFHDTVSYCFKSTLETMGSSVRDVVYDHLRRKGIPESEIPAQFDDVVKALNESFGGSARVIVYKTLVELYQQYSMRVDFTYQDSLRDHLSMLRERVVVDHILPRRVQREDPSLEGRLPFVQSMVSSSAR
;
A
#
# COMPACT_ATOMS: atom_id res chain seq x y z
N MET A 1 5.39 3.69 14.16
CA MET A 1 4.10 3.40 13.48
C MET A 1 3.78 4.39 12.38
N VAL A 2 3.68 5.70 12.65
CA VAL A 2 3.32 6.70 11.62
C VAL A 2 4.34 6.76 10.47
N SER A 3 5.64 6.76 10.78
CA SER A 3 6.71 6.70 9.77
C SER A 3 6.58 5.46 8.89
N THR A 4 6.47 4.28 9.51
CA THR A 4 6.27 3.00 8.81
C THR A 4 5.02 3.02 7.91
N PHE A 5 3.95 3.66 8.35
CA PHE A 5 2.74 3.85 7.54
C PHE A 5 3.01 4.74 6.33
N HIS A 6 3.63 5.90 6.52
CA HIS A 6 4.02 6.79 5.42
C HIS A 6 4.94 6.09 4.41
N ASP A 7 5.94 5.35 4.88
CA ASP A 7 6.86 4.61 4.01
C ASP A 7 6.12 3.53 3.20
N THR A 8 5.07 2.94 3.77
CA THR A 8 4.25 1.92 3.11
C THR A 8 3.31 2.56 2.09
N VAL A 9 2.75 3.74 2.38
CA VAL A 9 1.97 4.54 1.42
C VAL A 9 2.83 4.88 0.20
N SER A 10 4.04 5.42 0.41
CA SER A 10 4.96 5.76 -0.68
C SER A 10 5.30 4.55 -1.54
N TYR A 11 5.53 3.40 -0.92
CA TYR A 11 5.80 2.15 -1.62
C TYR A 11 4.61 1.67 -2.44
N CYS A 12 3.40 1.64 -1.86
CA CYS A 12 2.21 1.19 -2.57
C CYS A 12 1.87 2.13 -3.74
N PHE A 13 2.03 3.44 -3.53
CA PHE A 13 1.82 4.41 -4.60
C PHE A 13 2.80 4.21 -5.76
N LYS A 14 4.09 4.05 -5.45
CA LYS A 14 5.12 3.76 -6.44
C LYS A 14 4.84 2.44 -7.18
N SER A 15 4.59 1.37 -6.44
CA SER A 15 4.28 0.04 -6.98
C SER A 15 3.06 0.09 -7.91
N THR A 16 1.98 0.74 -7.47
CA THR A 16 0.79 0.97 -8.30
C THR A 16 1.12 1.68 -9.60
N LEU A 17 1.93 2.74 -9.59
CA LEU A 17 2.36 3.42 -10.80
C LEU A 17 3.26 2.55 -11.70
N GLU A 18 4.14 1.74 -11.11
CA GLU A 18 4.99 0.80 -11.84
C GLU A 18 4.16 -0.26 -12.58
N THR A 19 3.07 -0.75 -11.98
CA THR A 19 2.13 -1.66 -12.68
C THR A 19 1.41 -1.01 -13.85
N MET A 20 1.32 0.32 -13.89
CA MET A 20 0.75 1.07 -15.01
C MET A 20 1.78 1.40 -16.10
N GLY A 21 3.06 1.17 -15.82
CA GLY A 21 4.18 1.42 -16.74
C GLY A 21 5.06 2.60 -16.30
N SER A 22 6.37 2.48 -16.54
CA SER A 22 7.37 3.48 -16.13
C SER A 22 7.07 4.88 -16.69
N SER A 23 6.59 4.99 -17.93
CA SER A 23 6.21 6.28 -18.51
C SER A 23 5.05 6.94 -17.75
N VAL A 24 4.05 6.17 -17.28
CA VAL A 24 2.94 6.71 -16.48
C VAL A 24 3.46 7.20 -15.13
N ARG A 25 4.32 6.41 -14.49
CA ARG A 25 4.97 6.77 -13.23
C ARG A 25 5.72 8.10 -13.34
N ASP A 26 6.57 8.23 -14.35
CA ASP A 26 7.42 9.41 -14.53
C ASP A 26 6.56 10.66 -14.80
N VAL A 27 5.51 10.54 -15.63
CA VAL A 27 4.54 11.62 -15.89
C VAL A 27 3.80 12.05 -14.62
N VAL A 28 3.38 11.09 -13.79
CA VAL A 28 2.67 11.36 -12.53
C VAL A 28 3.60 12.08 -11.55
N TYR A 29 4.83 11.61 -11.35
CA TYR A 29 5.77 12.28 -10.45
C TYR A 29 6.19 13.66 -10.95
N ASP A 30 6.40 13.83 -12.25
CA ASP A 30 6.66 15.15 -12.85
C ASP A 30 5.50 16.12 -12.67
N HIS A 31 4.26 15.61 -12.73
CA HIS A 31 3.08 16.41 -12.47
C HIS A 31 3.00 16.85 -11.00
N LEU A 32 3.15 15.91 -10.06
CA LEU A 32 3.14 16.21 -8.62
C LEU A 32 4.24 17.20 -8.24
N ARG A 33 5.45 17.01 -8.77
CA ARG A 33 6.57 17.93 -8.57
C ARG A 33 6.26 19.34 -9.07
N ARG A 34 5.64 19.47 -10.25
CA ARG A 34 5.21 20.78 -10.80
C ARG A 34 4.13 21.45 -9.95
N LYS A 35 3.34 20.67 -9.22
CA LYS A 35 2.35 21.14 -8.25
C LYS A 35 2.96 21.43 -6.86
N GLY A 36 4.28 21.27 -6.70
CA GLY A 36 4.97 21.53 -5.44
C GLY A 36 4.94 20.36 -4.46
N ILE A 37 4.55 19.16 -4.89
CA ILE A 37 4.51 17.95 -4.07
C ILE A 37 5.68 17.05 -4.47
N PRO A 38 6.83 17.11 -3.76
CA PRO A 38 7.93 16.18 -4.00
C PRO A 38 7.56 14.77 -3.53
N GLU A 39 8.24 13.77 -4.07
CA GLU A 39 7.99 12.34 -3.76
C GLU A 39 8.00 12.03 -2.25
N SER A 40 8.87 12.70 -1.49
CA SER A 40 9.00 12.55 -0.04
C SER A 40 7.78 13.02 0.74
N GLU A 41 6.99 13.95 0.18
CA GLU A 41 5.83 14.57 0.82
C GLU A 41 4.51 13.89 0.46
N ILE A 42 4.50 13.05 -0.58
CA ILE A 42 3.33 12.27 -1.01
C ILE A 42 2.57 11.60 0.14
N PRO A 43 3.22 10.88 1.08
CA PRO A 43 2.47 10.19 2.14
C PRO A 43 1.87 11.14 3.17
N ALA A 44 2.49 12.32 3.39
CA ALA A 44 2.01 13.31 4.33
C ALA A 44 0.88 14.18 3.75
N GLN A 45 0.91 14.42 2.44
CA GLN A 45 0.01 15.31 1.71
C GLN A 45 -0.89 14.54 0.75
N PHE A 46 -1.36 13.35 1.14
CA PHE A 46 -2.06 12.44 0.23
C PHE A 46 -3.37 13.03 -0.32
N ASP A 47 -4.06 13.87 0.46
CA ASP A 47 -5.24 14.62 0.01
C ASP A 47 -4.90 15.59 -1.14
N ASP A 48 -3.79 16.32 -1.01
CA ASP A 48 -3.30 17.22 -2.04
C ASP A 48 -2.81 16.46 -3.28
N VAL A 49 -2.21 15.28 -3.10
CA VAL A 49 -1.88 14.37 -4.21
C VAL A 49 -3.15 13.97 -4.95
N VAL A 50 -4.20 13.50 -4.27
CA VAL A 50 -5.47 13.11 -4.89
C VAL A 50 -6.07 14.28 -5.67
N LYS A 51 -6.07 15.48 -5.09
CA LYS A 51 -6.54 16.70 -5.75
C LYS A 51 -5.72 17.01 -7.01
N ALA A 52 -4.40 17.04 -6.90
CA ALA A 52 -3.49 17.31 -8.01
C ALA A 52 -3.65 16.31 -9.15
N LEU A 53 -3.83 15.02 -8.84
CA LEU A 53 -4.08 13.98 -9.84
C LEU A 53 -5.44 14.18 -10.51
N ASN A 54 -6.51 14.45 -9.75
CA ASN A 54 -7.84 14.68 -10.31
C ASN A 54 -7.86 15.90 -11.27
N GLU A 55 -7.11 16.95 -10.95
CA GLU A 55 -7.01 18.15 -11.80
C GLU A 55 -6.41 17.87 -13.19
N SER A 56 -5.50 16.90 -13.32
CA SER A 56 -4.84 16.61 -14.61
C SER A 56 -5.30 15.34 -15.30
N PHE A 57 -5.68 14.31 -14.55
CA PHE A 57 -6.06 13.01 -15.11
C PHE A 57 -7.56 12.74 -15.01
N GLY A 58 -8.34 13.66 -14.40
CA GLY A 58 -9.78 13.52 -14.25
C GLY A 58 -10.17 12.23 -13.54
N GLY A 59 -11.23 11.56 -14.01
CA GLY A 59 -11.71 10.31 -13.42
C GLY A 59 -10.68 9.18 -13.38
N SER A 60 -9.66 9.22 -14.24
CA SER A 60 -8.59 8.20 -14.28
C SER A 60 -7.66 8.28 -13.07
N ALA A 61 -7.53 9.47 -12.45
CA ALA A 61 -6.74 9.65 -11.22
C ALA A 61 -7.21 8.75 -10.08
N ARG A 62 -8.53 8.54 -9.99
CA ARG A 62 -9.13 7.72 -8.94
C ARG A 62 -8.71 6.26 -9.02
N VAL A 63 -8.34 5.75 -10.19
CA VAL A 63 -7.77 4.40 -10.35
C VAL A 63 -6.44 4.27 -9.62
N ILE A 64 -5.58 5.30 -9.68
CA ILE A 64 -4.29 5.32 -8.97
C ILE A 64 -4.53 5.26 -7.46
N VAL A 65 -5.42 6.12 -6.96
CA VAL A 65 -5.74 6.19 -5.53
C VAL A 65 -6.36 4.89 -5.03
N TYR A 66 -7.34 4.35 -5.77
CA TYR A 66 -8.02 3.11 -5.42
C TYR A 66 -7.05 1.93 -5.37
N LYS A 67 -6.24 1.74 -6.41
CA LYS A 67 -5.25 0.65 -6.45
C LYS A 67 -4.19 0.79 -5.35
N THR A 68 -3.72 2.01 -5.10
CA THR A 68 -2.80 2.31 -4.00
C THR A 68 -3.39 1.88 -2.66
N LEU A 69 -4.66 2.19 -2.42
CA LEU A 69 -5.33 1.86 -1.16
C LEU A 69 -5.59 0.36 -1.02
N VAL A 70 -6.00 -0.31 -2.10
CA VAL A 70 -6.13 -1.78 -2.13
C VAL A 70 -4.80 -2.44 -1.79
N GLU A 71 -3.70 -1.98 -2.41
CA GLU A 71 -2.36 -2.51 -2.14
C GLU A 71 -1.93 -2.24 -0.69
N LEU A 72 -2.26 -1.06 -0.15
CA LEU A 72 -1.97 -0.69 1.24
C LEU A 72 -2.70 -1.61 2.23
N TYR A 73 -4.00 -1.87 2.04
CA TYR A 73 -4.75 -2.82 2.86
C TYR A 73 -4.14 -4.23 2.80
N GLN A 74 -3.73 -4.66 1.60
CA GLN A 74 -3.04 -5.94 1.44
C GLN A 74 -1.70 -5.95 2.17
N GLN A 75 -0.91 -4.87 2.13
CA GLN A 75 0.34 -4.76 2.90
C GLN A 75 0.11 -4.92 4.40
N TYR A 76 -1.02 -4.47 4.93
CA TYR A 76 -1.37 -4.67 6.35
C TYR A 76 -2.14 -5.97 6.64
N SER A 77 -2.25 -6.88 5.66
CA SER A 77 -3.02 -8.13 5.78
C SER A 77 -4.49 -7.90 6.15
N MET A 78 -5.04 -6.73 5.78
CA MET A 78 -6.41 -6.34 6.05
C MET A 78 -7.30 -6.63 4.85
N ARG A 79 -8.57 -6.97 5.12
CA ARG A 79 -9.58 -7.14 4.08
C ARG A 79 -9.98 -5.80 3.51
N VAL A 80 -10.04 -5.72 2.18
CA VAL A 80 -10.63 -4.57 1.47
C VAL A 80 -12.15 -4.71 1.58
N ASP A 81 -12.77 -3.80 2.34
CA ASP A 81 -14.21 -3.73 2.58
C ASP A 81 -14.87 -2.53 1.90
N PHE A 82 -14.16 -1.88 0.98
CA PHE A 82 -14.61 -0.72 0.22
C PHE A 82 -14.56 -0.95 -1.28
N THR A 83 -15.38 -0.19 -1.98
CA THR A 83 -15.54 -0.21 -3.43
C THR A 83 -14.92 1.02 -4.06
N TYR A 84 -14.85 1.01 -5.39
CA TYR A 84 -14.37 2.16 -6.17
C TYR A 84 -15.21 3.42 -5.97
N GLN A 85 -16.47 3.34 -5.52
CA GLN A 85 -17.34 4.51 -5.36
C GLN A 85 -17.24 5.16 -3.97
N ASP A 86 -16.66 4.46 -2.99
CA ASP A 86 -16.59 4.93 -1.61
C ASP A 86 -15.58 6.06 -1.40
N SER A 87 -15.64 6.71 -0.25
CA SER A 87 -14.69 7.77 0.10
C SER A 87 -13.31 7.17 0.42
N LEU A 88 -12.44 7.08 -0.59
CA LEU A 88 -11.09 6.52 -0.46
C LEU A 88 -10.24 7.26 0.59
N ARG A 89 -10.51 8.56 0.78
CA ARG A 89 -9.88 9.38 1.82
C ARG A 89 -10.23 8.90 3.23
N ASP A 90 -11.50 8.60 3.47
CA ASP A 90 -11.95 8.13 4.78
C ASP A 90 -11.37 6.74 5.06
N HIS A 91 -11.31 5.87 4.06
CA HIS A 91 -10.69 4.55 4.18
C HIS A 91 -9.18 4.60 4.45
N LEU A 92 -8.46 5.60 3.90
CA LEU A 92 -7.05 5.82 4.25
C LEU A 92 -6.89 6.28 5.70
N SER A 93 -7.74 7.21 6.14
CA SER A 93 -7.72 7.74 7.51
C SER A 93 -8.04 6.64 8.53
N MET A 94 -9.09 5.85 8.29
CA MET A 94 -9.47 4.72 9.14
C MET A 94 -8.38 3.64 9.19
N LEU A 95 -7.75 3.34 8.05
CA LEU A 95 -6.63 2.39 8.02
C LEU A 95 -5.45 2.90 8.85
N ARG A 96 -5.06 4.17 8.66
CA ARG A 96 -3.98 4.79 9.41
C ARG A 96 -4.22 4.70 10.91
N GLU A 97 -5.42 5.06 11.35
CA GLU A 97 -5.80 5.01 12.76
C GLU A 97 -5.67 3.59 13.30
N ARG A 98 -6.26 2.59 12.62
CA ARG A 98 -6.18 1.20 13.05
C ARG A 98 -4.74 0.69 13.11
N VAL A 99 -3.94 0.94 12.08
CA VAL A 99 -2.53 0.53 12.03
C VAL A 99 -1.72 1.13 13.19
N VAL A 100 -1.97 2.39 13.54
CA VAL A 100 -1.27 3.07 14.62
C VAL A 100 -1.71 2.56 15.99
N VAL A 101 -3.02 2.38 16.21
CA VAL A 101 -3.57 1.90 17.48
C VAL A 101 -3.18 0.45 17.74
N ASP A 102 -3.39 -0.42 16.76
CA ASP A 102 -3.16 -1.87 16.90
C ASP A 102 -1.71 -2.28 16.62
N HIS A 103 -0.82 -1.31 16.35
CA HIS A 103 0.60 -1.53 16.09
C HIS A 103 0.87 -2.55 14.96
N ILE A 104 0.03 -2.54 13.93
CA ILE A 104 0.09 -3.52 12.83
C ILE A 104 1.29 -3.20 11.93
N LEU A 105 2.17 -4.16 11.73
CA LEU A 105 3.30 -4.01 10.82
C LEU A 105 2.92 -4.43 9.39
N PRO A 106 3.42 -3.75 8.34
CA PRO A 106 3.19 -4.17 6.97
C PRO A 106 4.00 -5.45 6.65
N ARG A 107 3.46 -6.32 5.80
CA ARG A 107 4.06 -7.61 5.40
C ARG A 107 5.50 -7.47 4.91
N ARG A 108 5.82 -6.40 4.19
CA ARG A 108 7.19 -6.15 3.71
C ARG A 108 8.21 -6.05 4.87
N VAL A 109 7.83 -5.40 5.97
CA VAL A 109 8.68 -5.25 7.16
C VAL A 109 8.75 -6.57 7.92
N GLN A 110 7.64 -7.32 7.98
CA GLN A 110 7.62 -8.64 8.62
C GLN A 110 8.54 -9.66 7.91
N ARG A 111 8.70 -9.56 6.59
CA ARG A 111 9.60 -10.42 5.80
C ARG A 111 11.07 -10.06 5.94
N GLU A 112 11.38 -8.81 6.28
CA GLU A 112 12.75 -8.33 6.47
C GLU A 112 13.30 -8.68 7.86
N ASP A 113 12.44 -9.15 8.77
CA ASP A 113 12.81 -9.56 10.12
C ASP A 113 12.84 -11.11 10.24
N PRO A 114 14.00 -11.77 10.08
CA PRO A 114 14.13 -13.23 10.19
C PRO A 114 13.81 -13.76 11.60
N SER A 115 13.62 -12.88 12.60
CA SER A 115 13.20 -13.30 13.96
C SER A 115 11.71 -13.66 14.06
N LEU A 116 10.89 -13.32 13.06
CA LEU A 116 9.45 -13.62 13.02
C LEU A 116 9.10 -14.86 12.18
N GLU A 117 10.03 -15.41 11.40
CA GLU A 117 9.83 -16.63 10.59
C GLU A 117 9.79 -17.92 11.42
N GLY A 118 10.14 -17.88 12.71
CA GLY A 118 10.28 -19.06 13.58
C GLY A 118 9.01 -19.62 14.24
N ARG A 119 7.80 -19.19 13.86
CA ARG A 119 6.55 -19.57 14.57
C ARG A 119 5.50 -20.28 13.72
N LEU A 120 5.91 -21.18 12.83
CA LEU A 120 5.00 -22.16 12.22
C LEU A 120 5.43 -23.59 12.64
N PRO A 121 4.55 -24.39 13.28
CA PRO A 121 4.86 -25.79 13.52
C PRO A 121 4.82 -26.52 12.17
N PHE A 122 5.99 -26.92 11.70
CA PHE A 122 6.16 -27.82 10.58
C PHE A 122 5.62 -29.20 10.99
N VAL A 123 4.35 -29.49 10.68
CA VAL A 123 3.81 -30.84 10.84
C VAL A 123 4.48 -31.72 9.79
N GLN A 124 5.49 -32.47 10.22
CA GLN A 124 6.13 -33.50 9.40
C GLN A 124 5.07 -34.52 8.97
N SER A 125 4.83 -34.60 7.66
CA SER A 125 4.13 -35.73 7.05
C SER A 125 5.01 -36.97 7.20
N MET A 126 4.64 -37.86 8.11
CA MET A 126 5.23 -39.20 8.19
C MET A 126 4.82 -39.99 6.95
N VAL A 127 5.78 -40.19 6.05
CA VAL A 127 5.70 -41.22 5.01
C VAL A 127 5.86 -42.57 5.71
N SER A 128 4.77 -43.30 5.91
CA SER A 128 4.83 -44.74 6.16
C SER A 128 4.75 -45.45 4.80
N SER A 129 5.91 -45.82 4.27
CA SER A 129 6.00 -46.71 3.11
C SER A 129 5.89 -48.14 3.60
N SER A 130 4.72 -48.75 3.39
CA SER A 130 4.52 -50.18 3.48
C SER A 130 4.91 -50.81 2.14
N ALA A 131 5.96 -51.64 2.13
CA ALA A 131 6.09 -52.81 1.25
C ALA A 131 7.47 -53.46 1.44
N ARG A 132 7.52 -54.58 2.15
CA ARG A 132 7.87 -55.92 1.61
C ARG A 132 7.91 -56.95 2.74
#